data_AF-A0A223S0U5-F1
#
_entry.id   AF-A0A223S0U5-F1
#
_cell.length_a   1.000
_cell.length_b   1.000
_cell.length_c   1.000
_cell.angle_alpha   90.00
_cell.angle_beta   90.00
_cell.angle_gamma   90.00
#
_symmetry.space_group_name_H-M   'P 1'
#
loop_
_entity.id
_entity.type
_entity.pdbx_description
1 polymer ?
#
loop_
_entity_poly.entity_id
_entity_poly.type
_entity_poly.pdbx_seq_one_letter_code
_entity_poly.pdbx_strand_id
1 'polypeptide(L)'
;MTDIRDLTSVRAWTRPLAFRVERHDAHRWFTLAALGGLVLGGLMAVFGLPPVDVHGLAHYFGIMDPMCGGTRSVWAAMSGDWKMSFTYNPIGIPLVVGAVATLIRAAIGAATGYWLNTYVRSWPVVAAVSAVLFVALAINQQLHADLLRTPGEEFSPVGPILNALPLLIVWTVVTVRGRMMRRRG
;
A
#
# COMPACT_ATOMS: atom_id res chain seq x y z
N MET A 1 14.03 16.04 -38.40
CA MET A 1 12.75 16.71 -38.06
C MET A 1 12.12 15.85 -36.97
N THR A 2 12.47 16.14 -35.72
CA THR A 2 12.12 15.31 -34.55
C THR A 2 10.65 15.54 -34.21
N ASP A 3 9.85 14.48 -34.22
CA ASP A 3 8.41 14.52 -33.98
C ASP A 3 8.12 15.11 -32.58
N ILE A 4 7.28 16.15 -32.51
CA ILE A 4 6.86 16.81 -31.27
C ILE A 4 6.18 15.82 -30.31
N ARG A 5 5.64 14.71 -30.81
CA ARG A 5 5.10 13.62 -29.98
C ARG A 5 6.18 12.93 -29.14
N ASP A 6 7.41 12.87 -29.62
CA ASP A 6 8.50 12.15 -28.97
C ASP A 6 8.98 12.86 -27.68
N LEU A 7 8.95 14.19 -27.67
CA LEU A 7 9.31 14.98 -26.48
C LEU A 7 8.30 14.86 -25.34
N THR A 8 7.04 14.56 -25.65
CA THR A 8 6.01 14.33 -24.63
C THR A 8 6.15 12.97 -23.95
N SER A 9 6.65 11.95 -24.67
CA SER A 9 6.85 10.60 -24.16
C SER A 9 8.01 10.58 -23.13
N VAL A 10 9.14 11.22 -23.46
CA VAL A 10 10.33 11.29 -22.58
C VAL A 10 10.05 12.08 -21.30
N ARG A 11 9.27 13.17 -21.38
CA ARG A 11 8.83 13.94 -20.19
C ARG A 11 7.86 13.16 -19.30
N ALA A 12 7.02 12.30 -19.87
CA ALA A 12 6.08 11.47 -19.10
C ALA A 12 6.80 10.39 -18.29
N TRP A 13 7.94 9.90 -18.77
CA TRP A 13 8.79 8.94 -18.06
C TRP A 13 9.57 9.56 -16.90
N THR A 14 10.06 10.78 -17.06
CA THR A 14 10.86 11.47 -16.04
C THR A 14 10.02 12.11 -14.93
N ARG A 15 8.72 12.34 -15.16
CA ARG A 15 7.79 12.92 -14.18
C ARG A 15 6.45 12.17 -14.19
N PRO A 16 6.40 10.93 -13.68
CA PRO A 16 5.17 10.14 -13.67
C PRO A 16 4.11 10.68 -12.71
N LEU A 17 4.50 11.56 -11.79
CA LEU A 17 3.63 12.23 -10.83
C LEU A 17 3.62 13.75 -11.08
N ALA A 18 2.47 14.37 -10.85
CA ALA A 18 2.30 15.81 -10.83
C ALA A 18 1.73 16.23 -9.47
N PHE A 19 2.28 17.30 -8.90
CA PHE A 19 1.81 17.89 -7.65
C PHE A 19 1.15 19.24 -7.94
N ARG A 20 0.01 19.51 -7.32
CA ARG A 20 -0.72 20.77 -7.45
C ARG A 20 -1.20 21.24 -6.09
N VAL A 21 -1.17 22.55 -5.85
CA VAL A 21 -1.73 23.15 -4.64
C VAL A 21 -3.11 23.71 -4.99
N GLU A 22 -4.15 23.24 -4.32
CA GLU A 22 -5.54 23.52 -4.66
C GLU A 22 -6.37 23.75 -3.39
N ARG A 23 -7.52 24.39 -3.49
CA ARG A 23 -8.38 24.69 -2.30
C ARG A 23 -9.19 23.49 -1.81
N HIS A 24 -9.19 22.38 -2.53
CA HIS A 24 -9.95 21.17 -2.17
C HIS A 24 -9.02 19.98 -1.92
N ASP A 25 -9.41 19.10 -1.01
CA ASP A 25 -8.69 17.85 -0.76
C ASP A 25 -9.19 16.74 -1.70
N ALA A 26 -8.37 16.39 -2.70
CA ALA A 26 -8.67 15.25 -3.56
C ALA A 26 -8.38 13.89 -2.88
N HIS A 27 -7.70 13.90 -1.73
CA HIS A 27 -7.09 12.72 -1.11
C HIS A 27 -7.66 12.40 0.28
N ARG A 28 -8.85 12.89 0.61
CA ARG A 28 -9.48 12.70 1.95
C ARG A 28 -9.52 11.25 2.41
N TRP A 29 -9.76 10.32 1.48
CA TRP A 29 -9.81 8.89 1.79
C TRP A 29 -8.45 8.33 2.20
N PHE A 30 -7.37 8.84 1.63
CA PHE A 30 -6.01 8.49 2.06
C PHE A 30 -5.71 9.03 3.45
N THR A 31 -6.19 10.24 3.80
CA THR A 31 -6.09 10.76 5.17
C THR A 31 -6.80 9.85 6.17
N LEU A 32 -8.03 9.41 5.86
CA LEU A 32 -8.77 8.49 6.72
C LEU A 32 -8.09 7.11 6.83
N ALA A 33 -7.59 6.56 5.72
CA ALA A 33 -6.87 5.30 5.72
C ALA A 33 -5.55 5.40 6.51
N ALA A 34 -4.80 6.50 6.36
CA ALA A 34 -3.58 6.75 7.11
C ALA A 34 -3.86 6.87 8.62
N LEU A 35 -4.91 7.60 9.00
CA LEU A 35 -5.33 7.73 10.39
C LEU A 35 -5.69 6.36 10.99
N GLY A 36 -6.58 5.61 10.32
CA GLY A 36 -6.98 4.27 10.77
C GLY A 36 -5.80 3.30 10.85
N GLY A 37 -4.91 3.32 9.86
CA GLY A 37 -3.71 2.48 9.81
C GLY A 37 -2.73 2.80 10.93
N LEU A 38 -2.48 4.08 11.22
CA LEU A 38 -1.59 4.49 12.32
C LEU A 38 -2.19 4.19 13.69
N VAL A 39 -3.51 4.36 13.86
CA VAL A 39 -4.20 3.96 15.09
C VAL A 39 -4.06 2.45 15.31
N LEU A 40 -4.35 1.63 14.29
CA LEU A 40 -4.20 0.18 14.39
C LEU A 40 -2.74 -0.24 14.64
N GLY A 41 -1.79 0.38 13.92
CA GLY A 41 -0.36 0.18 14.11
C GLY A 41 0.10 0.52 15.53
N GLY A 42 -0.37 1.64 16.07
CA GLY A 42 -0.08 2.07 17.44
C GLY A 42 -0.69 1.14 18.49
N LEU A 43 -1.93 0.68 18.28
CA LEU A 43 -2.55 -0.33 19.14
C LEU A 43 -1.73 -1.63 19.14
N MET A 44 -1.27 -2.09 17.97
CA MET A 44 -0.40 -3.27 17.90
C MET A 44 0.94 -3.04 18.60
N ALA A 45 1.52 -1.84 18.50
CA ALA A 45 2.78 -1.51 19.17
C ALA A 45 2.64 -1.55 20.71
N VAL A 46 1.48 -1.16 21.24
CA VAL A 46 1.21 -1.14 22.69
C VAL A 46 0.77 -2.51 23.22
N PHE A 47 -0.15 -3.19 22.51
CA PHE A 47 -0.81 -4.41 22.97
C PHE A 47 -0.22 -5.70 22.38
N GLY A 48 0.71 -5.57 21.44
CA GLY A 48 1.23 -6.70 20.65
C GLY A 48 0.40 -7.00 19.42
N LEU A 49 0.86 -7.98 18.64
CA LEU A 49 0.17 -8.44 17.44
C LEU A 49 -1.09 -9.23 17.82
N PRO A 50 -2.21 -9.08 17.07
CA PRO A 50 -3.38 -9.90 17.29
C PRO A 50 -3.03 -11.38 17.05
N PRO A 51 -3.52 -12.33 17.86
CA PRO A 51 -3.26 -13.76 17.72
C PRO A 51 -4.14 -14.35 16.60
N VAL A 52 -4.13 -13.72 15.43
CA VAL A 52 -4.93 -14.11 14.28
C VAL A 52 -4.00 -14.40 13.12
N ASP A 53 -4.06 -15.64 12.65
CA ASP A 53 -3.40 -16.03 11.42
C ASP A 53 -4.13 -15.40 10.22
N VAL A 54 -3.46 -14.46 9.56
CA VAL A 54 -3.94 -13.73 8.38
C VAL A 54 -3.28 -14.19 7.09
N HIS A 55 -2.57 -15.33 7.10
CA HIS A 55 -1.89 -15.80 5.91
C HIS A 55 -2.86 -16.30 4.83
N GLY A 56 -2.44 -16.16 3.56
CA GLY A 56 -3.13 -16.75 2.42
C GLY A 56 -2.83 -18.24 2.29
N LEU A 57 -3.68 -18.97 1.54
CA LEU A 57 -3.52 -20.42 1.32
C LEU A 57 -2.12 -20.82 0.81
N ALA A 58 -1.51 -20.00 -0.03
CA ALA A 58 -0.19 -20.24 -0.60
C ALA A 58 0.92 -20.34 0.47
N HIS A 59 0.76 -19.61 1.59
CA HIS A 59 1.72 -19.59 2.69
C HIS A 59 1.94 -20.98 3.29
N TYR A 60 0.86 -21.75 3.45
CA TYR A 60 0.91 -23.12 3.99
C TYR A 60 1.58 -24.12 3.05
N PHE A 61 1.65 -23.81 1.75
CA PHE A 61 2.44 -24.57 0.78
C PHE A 61 3.90 -24.08 0.69
N GLY A 62 4.31 -23.21 1.60
CA GLY A 62 5.65 -22.65 1.65
C GLY A 62 5.91 -21.57 0.60
N ILE A 63 4.87 -21.07 -0.09
CA ILE A 63 4.96 -19.99 -1.06
C ILE A 63 4.61 -18.68 -0.35
N MET A 64 5.62 -17.85 -0.12
CA MET A 64 5.42 -16.52 0.48
C MET A 64 4.86 -15.53 -0.55
N ASP A 65 3.80 -14.82 -0.18
CA ASP A 65 3.31 -13.68 -0.95
C ASP A 65 4.16 -12.43 -0.64
N PRO A 66 4.12 -11.38 -1.49
CA PRO A 66 4.99 -10.21 -1.31
C PRO A 66 4.69 -9.37 -0.06
N MET A 67 3.50 -9.55 0.53
CA MET A 67 3.05 -8.84 1.72
C MET A 67 3.25 -9.67 3.00
N CYS A 68 3.77 -10.90 2.91
CA CYS A 68 4.11 -11.74 4.06
C CYS A 68 5.00 -10.95 5.01
N GLY A 69 4.73 -11.07 6.31
CA GLY A 69 5.41 -10.29 7.34
C GLY A 69 5.01 -8.80 7.40
N GLY A 70 4.11 -8.31 6.54
CA GLY A 70 3.73 -6.90 6.48
C GLY A 70 3.21 -6.34 7.80
N THR A 71 2.32 -7.06 8.49
CA THR A 71 1.80 -6.65 9.81
C THR A 71 2.90 -6.59 10.87
N ARG A 72 3.78 -7.60 10.92
CA ARG A 72 4.92 -7.62 11.86
C ARG A 72 5.92 -6.50 11.54
N SER A 73 6.10 -6.21 10.26
CA SER A 73 6.95 -5.10 9.79
C SER A 73 6.40 -3.74 10.20
N VAL A 74 5.09 -3.50 10.04
CA VAL A 74 4.43 -2.26 10.49
C VAL A 74 4.50 -2.13 12.01
N TRP A 75 4.19 -3.21 12.75
CA TRP A 75 4.31 -3.25 14.21
C TRP A 75 5.71 -2.82 14.68
N ALA A 76 6.76 -3.36 14.05
CA ALA A 76 8.12 -3.02 14.39
C ALA A 76 8.52 -1.58 14.05
N ALA A 77 8.12 -1.09 12.88
CA ALA A 77 8.33 0.31 12.51
C ALA A 77 7.65 1.25 13.51
N MET A 78 6.40 0.94 13.89
CA MET A 78 5.65 1.70 14.90
C MET A 78 6.26 1.59 16.31
N SER A 79 6.97 0.50 16.59
CA SER A 79 7.70 0.28 17.84
C SER A 79 9.11 0.90 17.84
N GLY A 80 9.52 1.53 16.73
CA GLY A 80 10.84 2.16 16.57
C GLY A 80 11.97 1.22 16.13
N ASP A 81 11.70 -0.06 15.91
CA ASP A 81 12.68 -1.03 15.40
C ASP A 81 12.61 -1.11 13.86
N TRP A 82 13.21 -0.11 13.22
CA TRP A 82 13.27 -0.01 11.76
C TRP A 82 14.08 -1.14 11.12
N LYS A 83 15.10 -1.64 11.80
CA LYS A 83 15.92 -2.75 11.29
C LYS A 83 15.07 -3.99 11.18
N MET A 84 14.37 -4.34 12.25
CA MET A 84 13.53 -5.51 12.30
C MET A 84 12.30 -5.35 11.38
N SER A 85 11.73 -4.14 11.27
CA SER A 85 10.72 -3.81 10.25
C SER A 85 11.20 -4.18 8.84
N PHE A 86 12.40 -3.75 8.47
CA PHE A 86 13.00 -4.06 7.17
C PHE A 86 13.22 -5.57 6.99
N THR A 87 13.71 -6.25 8.02
CA THR A 87 13.95 -7.71 8.00
C THR A 87 12.65 -8.48 7.77
N TYR A 88 11.53 -8.10 8.40
CA TYR A 88 10.25 -8.75 8.12
C TYR A 88 9.71 -8.39 6.74
N ASN A 89 9.59 -7.11 6.43
CA ASN A 89 9.13 -6.69 5.11
C ASN A 89 9.55 -5.23 4.85
N PRO A 90 10.36 -4.96 3.80
CA PRO A 90 10.78 -3.60 3.48
C PRO A 90 9.62 -2.60 3.25
N ILE A 91 8.39 -3.07 2.97
CA ILE A 91 7.24 -2.20 2.74
C ILE A 91 6.68 -1.53 4.01
N GLY A 92 6.93 -2.07 5.20
CA GLY A 92 6.36 -1.49 6.43
C GLY A 92 6.87 -0.07 6.71
N ILE A 93 8.15 0.19 6.42
CA ILE A 93 8.76 1.51 6.58
C ILE A 93 8.06 2.57 5.70
N PRO A 94 7.99 2.43 4.37
CA PRO A 94 7.31 3.42 3.53
C PRO A 94 5.80 3.51 3.83
N LEU A 95 5.15 2.45 4.30
CA LEU A 95 3.75 2.53 4.75
C LEU A 95 3.59 3.44 5.97
N VAL A 96 4.40 3.26 7.02
CA VAL A 96 4.33 4.09 8.23
C VAL A 96 4.72 5.54 7.91
N VAL A 97 5.85 5.74 7.22
CA VAL A 97 6.30 7.08 6.82
C VAL A 97 5.30 7.76 5.91
N GLY A 98 4.74 7.05 4.93
CA GLY A 98 3.73 7.55 4.03
C GLY A 98 2.43 7.93 4.75
N ALA A 99 2.00 7.14 5.73
CA ALA A 99 0.83 7.46 6.55
C ALA A 99 1.05 8.74 7.38
N VAL A 100 2.20 8.87 8.04
CA VAL A 100 2.57 10.08 8.79
C VAL A 100 2.63 11.31 7.87
N ALA A 101 3.31 11.19 6.73
CA ALA A 101 3.38 12.26 5.73
C ALA A 101 1.99 12.66 5.21
N THR A 102 1.07 11.69 5.04
CA THR A 102 -0.31 11.96 4.63
C THR A 102 -1.07 12.77 5.69
N LEU A 103 -0.88 12.48 6.97
CA LEU A 103 -1.50 13.26 8.05
C LEU A 103 -0.90 14.65 8.19
N ILE A 104 0.43 14.79 8.04
CA ILE A 104 1.09 16.11 8.01
C ILE A 104 0.54 16.95 6.85
N ARG A 105 0.46 16.38 5.65
CA ARG A 105 -0.16 17.02 4.48
C ARG A 105 -1.58 17.49 4.80
N ALA A 106 -2.36 16.64 5.47
CA ALA A 106 -3.74 16.98 5.82
C ALA A 106 -3.83 18.10 6.87
N ALA A 107 -2.96 18.10 7.87
CA ALA A 107 -2.88 19.15 8.87
C ALA A 107 -2.50 20.50 8.24
N ILE A 108 -1.51 20.51 7.35
CA ILE A 108 -1.12 21.71 6.59
C ILE A 108 -2.30 22.20 5.72
N GLY A 109 -2.98 21.28 5.02
CA GLY A 109 -4.15 21.60 4.20
C GLY A 109 -5.30 22.21 5.01
N ALA A 110 -5.59 21.66 6.18
CA ALA A 110 -6.60 22.17 7.10
C ALA A 110 -6.22 23.55 7.66
N ALA A 111 -4.96 23.76 8.04
CA ALA A 111 -4.48 25.01 8.62
C ALA A 111 -4.40 26.16 7.60
N THR A 112 -4.05 25.85 6.35
CA THR A 112 -3.84 26.87 5.30
C THR A 112 -5.06 27.06 4.39
N GLY A 113 -5.97 26.09 4.33
CA GLY A 113 -7.01 26.02 3.31
C GLY A 113 -6.51 25.61 1.93
N TYR A 114 -5.23 25.24 1.80
CA TYR A 114 -4.59 24.84 0.54
C TYR A 114 -3.98 23.44 0.65
N TRP A 115 -4.45 22.53 -0.20
CA TRP A 115 -4.10 21.11 -0.20
C TRP A 115 -3.11 20.80 -1.31
N LEU A 116 -2.03 20.11 -0.96
CA LEU A 116 -1.14 19.50 -1.93
C LEU A 116 -1.80 18.21 -2.45
N ASN A 117 -2.20 18.22 -3.73
CA ASN A 117 -2.79 17.09 -4.42
C ASN A 117 -1.78 16.46 -5.39
N THR A 118 -1.65 15.13 -5.32
CA THR A 118 -0.82 14.32 -6.22
C THR A 118 -1.68 13.68 -7.30
N TYR A 119 -1.20 13.71 -8.54
CA TYR A 119 -1.85 13.11 -9.70
C TYR A 119 -0.88 12.22 -10.46
N VAL A 120 -1.38 11.07 -10.94
CA VAL A 120 -0.61 10.20 -11.82
C VAL A 120 -0.68 10.77 -13.24
N ARG A 121 0.47 11.18 -13.76
CA ARG A 121 0.63 11.65 -15.14
C ARG A 121 0.84 10.49 -16.12
N SER A 122 1.51 9.43 -15.66
CA SER A 122 1.80 8.26 -16.48
C SER A 122 1.51 6.97 -15.70
N TRP A 123 0.30 6.44 -15.88
CA TRP A 123 -0.08 5.15 -15.31
C TRP A 123 0.81 3.98 -15.74
N PRO A 124 1.26 3.89 -17.02
CA PRO A 124 2.15 2.80 -17.42
C PRO A 124 3.46 2.78 -16.65
N VAL A 125 4.05 3.95 -16.37
CA VAL A 125 5.31 4.05 -15.62
C VAL A 125 5.09 3.69 -14.16
N VAL A 126 4.02 4.21 -13.53
CA VAL A 126 3.66 3.85 -12.14
C VAL A 126 3.41 2.35 -12.03
N ALA A 127 2.68 1.76 -12.98
CA ALA A 127 2.39 0.33 -13.00
C ALA A 127 3.66 -0.49 -13.19
N ALA A 128 4.55 -0.12 -14.11
CA ALA A 128 5.82 -0.82 -14.35
C ALA A 128 6.73 -0.78 -13.11
N VAL A 129 6.91 0.41 -12.50
CA VAL A 129 7.70 0.55 -11.27
C VAL A 129 7.08 -0.26 -10.14
N SER A 130 5.76 -0.18 -9.96
CA SER A 130 5.06 -0.96 -8.93
C SER A 130 5.21 -2.46 -9.14
N ALA A 131 5.12 -2.94 -10.38
CA ALA A 131 5.30 -4.34 -10.73
C ALA A 131 6.73 -4.81 -10.41
N VAL A 132 7.75 -4.02 -10.77
CA VAL A 132 9.15 -4.34 -10.45
C VAL A 132 9.36 -4.41 -8.94
N LEU A 133 8.86 -3.43 -8.18
CA LEU A 133 8.97 -3.43 -6.71
C LEU A 133 8.21 -4.60 -6.08
N PHE A 134 7.05 -4.95 -6.62
CA PHE A 134 6.26 -6.09 -6.16
C PHE A 134 7.00 -7.42 -6.40
N VAL A 135 7.62 -7.60 -7.57
CA VAL A 135 8.46 -8.77 -7.88
C VAL A 135 9.69 -8.81 -6.97
N ALA A 136 10.35 -7.67 -6.76
CA ALA A 136 11.50 -7.59 -5.85
C ALA A 136 11.11 -7.98 -4.41
N LEU A 137 9.95 -7.51 -3.93
CA LEU A 137 9.38 -7.94 -2.66
C LEU A 137 9.10 -9.44 -2.66
N ALA A 138 8.47 -9.98 -3.71
CA ALA A 138 8.20 -11.42 -3.82
C ALA A 138 9.48 -12.25 -3.66
N ILE A 139 10.54 -11.88 -4.38
CA ILE A 139 11.85 -12.54 -4.30
C ILE A 139 12.40 -12.43 -2.88
N ASN A 140 12.38 -11.23 -2.28
CA ASN A 140 12.84 -11.03 -0.91
C ASN A 140 12.08 -11.90 0.10
N GLN A 141 10.76 -12.01 -0.03
CA GLN A 141 9.94 -12.83 0.87
C GLN A 141 10.27 -14.32 0.71
N GLN A 142 10.52 -14.80 -0.50
CA GLN A 142 10.92 -16.20 -0.70
C GLN A 142 12.32 -16.50 -0.16
N LEU A 143 13.26 -15.56 -0.27
CA LEU A 143 14.60 -15.72 0.33
C LEU A 143 14.57 -15.74 1.86
N HIS A 144 13.53 -15.17 2.49
CA HIS A 144 13.33 -15.16 3.94
C HIS A 144 12.19 -16.07 4.39
N ALA A 145 11.81 -17.07 3.58
CA ALA A 145 10.67 -17.93 3.88
C ALA A 145 10.76 -18.59 5.26
N ASP A 146 11.96 -18.98 5.70
CA ASP A 146 12.14 -19.62 7.02
C ASP A 146 11.93 -18.66 8.20
N LEU A 147 12.19 -17.36 8.02
CA LEU A 147 11.86 -16.32 9.01
C LEU A 147 10.35 -16.05 9.08
N LEU A 148 9.68 -16.18 7.93
CA LEU A 148 8.29 -15.78 7.76
C LEU A 148 7.32 -16.92 8.05
N ARG A 149 7.76 -18.17 7.87
CA ARG A 149 7.00 -19.36 8.25
C ARG A 149 6.88 -19.43 9.76
N THR A 150 5.66 -19.60 10.24
CA THR A 150 5.43 -19.96 11.64
C THR A 150 5.35 -21.49 11.74
N PRO A 151 6.17 -22.15 12.58
CA PRO A 151 6.09 -23.61 12.74
C PRO A 151 4.78 -24.01 13.44
N GLY A 152 4.03 -24.94 12.85
CA GLY A 152 2.89 -25.58 13.52
C GLY A 152 1.58 -24.78 13.57
N GLU A 153 1.39 -23.76 12.74
CA GLU A 153 0.09 -23.06 12.67
C GLU A 153 -0.97 -23.91 11.96
N GLU A 154 -2.03 -24.26 12.69
CA GLU A 154 -3.25 -24.86 12.15
C GLU A 154 -3.91 -23.88 11.18
N PHE A 155 -4.28 -24.38 10.00
CA PHE A 155 -4.97 -23.58 8.98
C PHE A 155 -6.15 -22.80 9.57
N SER A 156 -6.12 -21.48 9.42
CA SER A 156 -7.24 -20.62 9.79
C SER A 156 -8.01 -20.18 8.55
N PRO A 157 -9.32 -20.45 8.44
CA PRO A 157 -10.13 -19.94 7.33
C PRO A 157 -10.29 -18.42 7.36
N VAL A 158 -9.98 -17.77 8.49
CA VAL A 158 -10.09 -16.32 8.67
C VAL A 158 -9.11 -15.59 7.76
N GLY A 159 -7.87 -16.07 7.61
CA GLY A 159 -6.86 -15.44 6.76
C GLY A 159 -7.29 -15.32 5.29
N PRO A 160 -7.71 -16.41 4.62
CA PRO A 160 -8.25 -16.35 3.27
C PRO A 160 -9.47 -15.43 3.12
N ILE A 161 -10.40 -15.43 4.08
CA ILE A 161 -11.58 -14.55 4.05
C ILE A 161 -11.16 -13.07 4.14
N LEU A 162 -10.29 -12.74 5.10
CA LEU A 162 -9.80 -11.37 5.27
C LEU A 162 -9.00 -10.88 4.07
N ASN A 163 -8.22 -11.74 3.42
CA ASN A 163 -7.49 -11.40 2.19
C ASN A 163 -8.43 -11.25 0.98
N ALA A 164 -9.55 -11.98 0.93
CA ALA A 164 -10.53 -11.86 -0.14
C ALA A 164 -11.34 -10.56 -0.06
N LEU A 165 -11.58 -10.02 1.14
CA LEU A 165 -12.41 -8.82 1.33
C LEU A 165 -11.91 -7.58 0.56
N PRO A 166 -10.63 -7.18 0.60
CA PRO A 166 -10.13 -6.08 -0.20
C PRO A 166 -10.34 -6.29 -1.70
N LEU A 167 -10.11 -7.51 -2.20
CA LEU A 167 -10.32 -7.84 -3.62
C LEU A 167 -11.79 -7.73 -4.01
N LEU A 168 -12.70 -8.22 -3.16
CA LEU A 168 -14.14 -8.11 -3.36
C LEU A 168 -14.61 -6.65 -3.34
N ILE A 169 -14.08 -5.83 -2.43
CA ILE A 169 -14.37 -4.39 -2.36
C ILE A 169 -13.91 -3.70 -3.63
N VAL A 170 -12.66 -3.93 -4.06
CA VAL A 170 -12.12 -3.34 -5.31
C VAL A 170 -12.95 -3.77 -6.51
N TRP A 171 -13.23 -5.07 -6.65
CA TRP A 171 -14.04 -5.60 -7.73
C TRP A 171 -15.45 -4.99 -7.75
N THR A 172 -16.09 -4.86 -6.58
CA THR A 172 -17.42 -4.25 -6.45
C THR A 172 -17.40 -2.77 -6.84
N VAL A 173 -16.40 -2.01 -6.39
CA VAL A 173 -16.25 -0.59 -6.75
C VAL A 173 -16.03 -0.43 -8.25
N VAL A 174 -15.16 -1.23 -8.86
CA VAL A 174 -14.86 -1.19 -10.30
C VAL A 174 -16.09 -1.54 -11.13
N THR A 175 -16.80 -2.61 -10.76
CA THR A 175 -17.99 -3.06 -11.50
C THR A 175 -19.15 -2.08 -11.37
N VAL A 176 -19.43 -1.54 -10.18
CA VAL A 176 -20.48 -0.52 -9.97
C VAL A 176 -20.16 0.75 -10.76
N ARG A 177 -18.92 1.26 -10.68
CA ARG A 177 -18.51 2.44 -11.46
C ARG A 177 -18.58 2.21 -12.97
N GLY A 178 -18.15 1.04 -13.44
CA GLY A 178 -18.25 0.67 -14.86
C GLY A 178 -19.70 0.65 -15.36
N ARG A 179 -20.64 0.14 -14.56
CA ARG A 179 -22.07 0.16 -14.90
C ARG A 179 -22.65 1.57 -14.92
N MET A 180 -22.27 2.44 -13.98
CA MET A 180 -22.75 3.83 -13.94
C MET A 180 -22.27 4.64 -15.15
N MET A 181 -21.04 4.43 -15.62
CA MET A 181 -20.53 5.11 -16.81
C MET A 181 -21.24 4.66 -18.09
N ARG A 182 -21.55 3.36 -18.22
CA ARG A 182 -22.29 2.83 -19.39
C ARG A 182 -23.75 3.26 -19.47
N ARG A 183 -24.37 3.71 -18.37
CA ARG A 183 -25.75 4.22 -18.35
C ARG A 183 -25.87 5.71 -18.69
N ARG A 184 -24.75 6.42 -18.82
CA ARG A 184 -24.69 7.87 -19.07
C ARG A 184 -24.24 8.24 -20.49
N GLY A 185 -23.88 7.25 -21.31
CA GLY A 185 -23.61 7.41 -22.74
C GLY A 185 -24.68 6.68 -23.54
#